data_AF-A0A7W6WZQ4-F1
#
_entry.id   AF-A0A7W6WZQ4-F1
#
_cell.length_a   1.000
_cell.length_b   1.000
_cell.length_c   1.000
_cell.angle_alpha   90.00
_cell.angle_beta   90.00
_cell.angle_gamma   90.00
#
_symmetry.space_group_name_H-M   'P 1'
#
loop_
_entity.id
_entity.type
_entity.pdbx_description
1 polymer ?
#
loop_
_entity_poly.entity_id
_entity_poly.type
_entity_poly.pdbx_seq_one_letter_code
_entity_poly.pdbx_strand_id
1 'polypeptide(L)'
;MYLAKFFHRPPGDDDRELMLVPGRDPMVVGVHMNWKGDPDADQFLRKEFSNIADAAAAFRRHVAELVAAGYVETIHTNYTLRDLGPDPQAKPDWQKGLDELMILALSAPMAEQARQLDALKGTPAEHEPLYLWNAARRDYAAHDDTAQAVRSAEQARDTILARRAAGQPHYAWSIYEGDLEGRILELLSDAYLEADNPEASLQTIEHLCKIAPSQGRIIKRAELLCGYFPERREEAFDDAYQWSRFGGFEDIMALPGYAEYEARRKASKSAKGWRWKRGKPASEADINAVEHALGIRLPDDYRKFLLTRGETELLVRLPEASSELRFYAPGELATQQHNVLDFIAHSEDELEEACSYFRKEYGVSLKHLVPVAEPSQLSRCLLLHVEPGERYGWCFQWDHDGAWELEQKQPGFDVALKKLTDGIKRREAEQLAFFDL
;
A
#
# COMPACT_ATOMS: atom_id res chain seq x y z
N MET A 1 2.59 1.50 -13.61
CA MET A 1 2.54 0.06 -13.91
C MET A 1 3.16 -0.15 -15.28
N TYR A 2 4.12 -1.05 -15.40
CA TYR A 2 4.72 -1.48 -16.66
C TYR A 2 4.54 -2.99 -16.75
N LEU A 3 4.21 -3.54 -17.92
CA LEU A 3 4.18 -4.98 -18.13
C LEU A 3 5.41 -5.37 -18.96
N ALA A 4 6.37 -6.06 -18.35
CA ALA A 4 7.66 -6.35 -18.98
C ALA A 4 7.81 -7.83 -19.30
N LYS A 5 8.21 -8.14 -20.54
CA LYS A 5 8.68 -9.48 -20.94
C LYS A 5 10.17 -9.44 -21.22
N PHE A 6 10.85 -10.48 -20.80
CA PHE A 6 12.29 -10.62 -20.90
C PHE A 6 12.63 -11.77 -21.84
N PHE A 7 13.60 -11.55 -22.72
CA PHE A 7 13.93 -12.44 -23.80
C PHE A 7 15.43 -12.71 -23.83
N HIS A 8 15.80 -13.97 -23.95
CA HIS A 8 17.19 -14.41 -24.07
C HIS A 8 17.41 -15.13 -25.40
N ARG A 9 18.59 -14.99 -26.01
CA ARG A 9 18.92 -15.64 -27.30
C ARG A 9 20.14 -16.57 -27.21
N PRO A 10 19.94 -17.89 -27.09
CA PRO A 10 21.03 -18.87 -27.15
C PRO A 10 21.54 -19.12 -28.58
N PRO A 11 22.85 -19.39 -28.78
CA PRO A 11 23.96 -19.07 -27.87
C PRO A 11 24.32 -17.58 -27.97
N GLY A 12 24.40 -16.87 -26.83
CA GLY A 12 24.83 -15.47 -26.78
C GLY A 12 24.21 -14.67 -25.63
N ASP A 13 24.65 -13.43 -25.48
CA ASP A 13 24.26 -12.52 -24.40
C ASP A 13 23.37 -11.36 -24.92
N ASP A 14 22.68 -11.53 -26.05
CA ASP A 14 21.70 -10.55 -26.55
C ASP A 14 20.37 -10.75 -25.84
N ASP A 15 20.30 -10.17 -24.65
CA ASP A 15 19.11 -10.13 -23.82
C ASP A 15 18.27 -8.88 -24.14
N ARG A 16 16.95 -9.04 -24.13
CA ARG A 16 16.02 -7.97 -24.48
C ARG A 16 14.89 -7.88 -23.50
N GLU A 17 14.53 -6.66 -23.18
CA GLU A 17 13.31 -6.33 -22.46
C GLU A 17 12.31 -5.72 -23.44
N LEU A 18 11.05 -6.14 -23.36
CA LEU A 18 9.93 -5.52 -24.05
C LEU A 18 8.90 -5.09 -23.02
N MET A 19 8.61 -3.79 -22.97
CA MET A 19 7.66 -3.18 -22.04
C MET A 19 6.41 -2.70 -22.77
N LEU A 20 5.25 -3.04 -22.21
CA LEU A 20 3.99 -2.36 -22.48
C LEU A 20 3.74 -1.35 -21.34
N VAL A 21 3.64 -0.08 -21.71
CA VAL A 21 3.33 1.02 -20.80
C VAL A 21 1.85 1.38 -20.94
N PRO A 22 0.98 0.90 -20.04
CA PRO A 22 -0.41 1.34 -19.99
C PRO A 22 -0.49 2.77 -19.44
N GLY A 23 -1.40 3.58 -19.96
CA GLY A 23 -1.60 4.96 -19.49
C GLY A 23 -2.45 5.79 -20.44
N ARG A 24 -2.44 7.12 -20.22
CA ARG A 24 -3.09 8.09 -21.11
C ARG A 24 -2.52 8.05 -22.53
N ASP A 25 -1.21 7.85 -22.61
CA ASP A 25 -0.46 7.73 -23.85
C ASP A 25 0.22 6.35 -23.89
N PRO A 26 -0.50 5.28 -24.30
CA PRO A 26 0.04 3.93 -24.31
C PRO A 26 1.28 3.81 -25.20
N MET A 27 2.28 3.07 -24.74
CA MET A 27 3.55 2.94 -25.43
C MET A 27 4.09 1.50 -25.38
N VAL A 28 4.83 1.11 -26.42
CA VAL A 28 5.67 -0.08 -26.42
C VAL A 28 7.13 0.35 -26.51
N VAL A 29 7.95 -0.15 -25.59
CA VAL A 29 9.38 0.13 -25.53
C VAL A 29 10.14 -1.19 -25.56
N GLY A 30 11.21 -1.26 -26.34
CA GLY A 30 12.13 -2.40 -26.38
C GLY A 30 13.54 -1.93 -26.03
N VAL A 31 14.18 -2.61 -25.08
CA VAL A 31 15.49 -2.27 -24.54
C VAL A 31 16.46 -3.44 -24.71
N HIS A 32 17.69 -3.14 -25.12
CA HIS A 32 18.82 -4.05 -25.04
C HIS A 32 19.29 -4.15 -23.58
N MET A 33 19.16 -5.33 -23.00
CA MET A 33 19.69 -5.57 -21.66
C MET A 33 21.21 -5.74 -21.74
N ASN A 34 21.91 -5.49 -20.63
CA ASN A 34 23.36 -5.58 -20.56
C ASN A 34 24.10 -4.73 -21.62
N TRP A 35 23.46 -3.69 -22.15
CA TRP A 35 24.04 -2.84 -23.19
C TRP A 35 25.27 -2.09 -22.68
N LYS A 36 26.42 -2.31 -23.34
CA LYS A 36 27.70 -1.66 -23.03
C LYS A 36 28.07 -0.55 -24.01
N GLY A 37 27.16 -0.22 -24.94
CA GLY A 37 27.34 0.84 -25.92
C GLY A 37 26.90 2.20 -25.37
N ASP A 38 26.49 3.10 -26.26
CA ASP A 38 25.97 4.43 -25.88
C ASP A 38 24.70 4.28 -25.02
N PRO A 39 24.67 4.81 -23.78
CA PRO A 39 23.50 4.75 -22.91
C PRO A 39 22.22 5.32 -23.55
N ASP A 40 22.35 6.28 -24.47
CA ASP A 40 21.21 6.89 -25.16
C ASP A 40 20.68 6.05 -26.34
N ALA A 41 21.34 4.92 -26.64
CA ALA A 41 21.01 3.99 -27.73
C ALA A 41 20.59 2.59 -27.24
N ASP A 42 20.26 2.44 -25.95
CA ASP A 42 19.82 1.17 -25.36
C ASP A 42 18.44 0.70 -25.87
N GLN A 43 17.63 1.61 -26.42
CA GLN A 43 16.32 1.31 -26.98
C GLN A 43 16.39 0.89 -28.45
N PHE A 44 15.91 -0.32 -28.75
CA PHE A 44 15.69 -0.77 -30.13
C PHE A 44 14.28 -0.48 -30.64
N LEU A 45 13.35 -0.13 -29.74
CA LEU A 45 11.98 0.17 -30.08
C LEU A 45 11.42 1.21 -29.11
N ARG A 46 10.78 2.25 -29.66
CA ARG A 46 9.91 3.15 -28.91
C ARG A 46 8.76 3.57 -29.82
N LYS A 47 7.53 3.21 -29.44
CA LYS A 47 6.35 3.54 -30.22
C LYS A 47 5.16 3.88 -29.34
N GLU A 48 4.62 5.07 -29.57
CA GLU A 48 3.41 5.56 -28.92
C GLU A 48 2.17 5.19 -29.73
N PHE A 49 1.05 5.04 -29.04
CA PHE A 49 -0.24 4.65 -29.60
C PHE A 49 -1.34 5.54 -29.04
N SER A 50 -2.39 5.73 -29.83
CA SER A 50 -3.56 6.52 -29.41
C SER A 50 -4.47 5.78 -28.42
N ASN A 51 -4.34 4.45 -28.30
CA ASN A 51 -5.14 3.64 -27.41
C ASN A 51 -4.41 2.34 -27.01
N ILE A 52 -4.86 1.75 -25.90
CA ILE A 52 -4.24 0.57 -25.29
C ILE A 52 -4.44 -0.70 -26.11
N ALA A 53 -5.50 -0.80 -26.90
CA ALA A 53 -5.76 -1.98 -27.74
C ALA A 53 -4.74 -2.10 -28.87
N ASP A 54 -4.43 -1.00 -29.55
CA ASP A 54 -3.41 -0.96 -30.59
C ASP A 54 -2.00 -1.20 -30.02
N ALA A 55 -1.70 -0.64 -28.85
CA ALA A 55 -0.45 -0.87 -28.14
C ALA A 55 -0.28 -2.36 -27.75
N ALA A 56 -1.32 -2.98 -27.19
CA ALA A 56 -1.33 -4.40 -26.84
C ALA A 56 -1.17 -5.30 -28.09
N ALA A 57 -1.85 -4.99 -29.19
CA ALA A 57 -1.70 -5.72 -30.44
C ALA A 57 -0.28 -5.58 -31.01
N ALA A 58 0.32 -4.40 -30.95
CA ALA A 58 1.71 -4.18 -31.35
C ALA A 58 2.70 -4.90 -30.45
N PHE A 59 2.48 -4.87 -29.14
CA PHE A 59 3.28 -5.61 -28.17
C PHE A 59 3.30 -7.11 -28.51
N ARG A 60 2.13 -7.74 -28.72
CA ARG A 60 2.05 -9.15 -29.14
C ARG A 60 2.78 -9.44 -30.44
N ARG A 61 2.70 -8.53 -31.43
CA ARG A 61 3.46 -8.69 -32.69
C ARG A 61 4.97 -8.66 -32.46
N HIS A 62 5.47 -7.72 -31.66
CA HIS A 62 6.89 -7.64 -31.34
C HIS A 62 7.38 -8.83 -30.50
N VAL A 63 6.56 -9.36 -29.59
CA VAL A 63 6.84 -10.64 -28.91
C VAL A 63 7.01 -11.75 -29.95
N ALA A 64 6.08 -11.87 -30.90
CA ALA A 64 6.15 -12.91 -31.95
C ALA A 64 7.37 -12.73 -32.87
N GLU A 65 7.75 -11.49 -33.20
CA GLU A 65 8.96 -11.19 -33.98
C GLU A 65 10.24 -11.61 -33.25
N LEU A 66 10.33 -11.34 -31.93
CA LEU A 66 11.45 -11.80 -31.11
C LEU A 66 11.50 -13.33 -31.06
N VAL A 67 10.37 -14.00 -30.81
CA VAL A 67 10.32 -15.46 -30.80
C VAL A 67 10.73 -16.04 -32.17
N ALA A 68 10.25 -15.47 -33.28
CA ALA A 68 10.62 -15.89 -34.64
C ALA A 68 12.11 -15.66 -34.95
N ALA A 69 12.75 -14.66 -34.31
CA ALA A 69 14.18 -14.41 -34.41
C ALA A 69 15.04 -15.35 -33.53
N GLY A 70 14.41 -16.28 -32.80
CA GLY A 70 15.08 -17.28 -31.98
C GLY A 70 15.28 -16.88 -30.51
N TYR A 71 14.59 -15.84 -30.04
CA TYR A 71 14.60 -15.48 -28.62
C TYR A 71 13.62 -16.35 -27.84
N VAL A 72 13.97 -16.65 -26.59
CA VAL A 72 13.15 -17.38 -25.62
C VAL A 72 12.67 -16.41 -24.56
N GLU A 73 11.36 -16.33 -24.37
CA GLU A 73 10.77 -15.58 -23.25
C GLU A 73 11.14 -16.25 -21.91
N THR A 74 11.62 -15.47 -20.94
CA THR A 74 12.17 -15.96 -19.67
C THR A 74 11.23 -15.70 -18.50
N ILE A 75 11.42 -16.41 -17.38
CA ILE A 75 10.60 -16.29 -16.16
C ILE A 75 10.66 -14.92 -15.46
N HIS A 76 11.59 -14.05 -15.85
CA HIS A 76 11.78 -12.76 -15.21
C HIS A 76 10.60 -11.82 -15.47
N THR A 77 10.30 -10.96 -14.50
CA THR A 77 9.15 -10.04 -14.56
C THR A 77 9.43 -8.67 -13.96
N ASN A 78 10.62 -8.39 -13.43
CA ASN A 78 10.92 -7.11 -12.79
C ASN A 78 11.50 -6.12 -13.80
N TYR A 79 10.76 -5.06 -14.17
CA TYR A 79 11.20 -4.04 -15.14
C TYR A 79 12.45 -3.23 -14.70
N THR A 80 12.83 -3.32 -13.42
CA THR A 80 14.09 -2.71 -12.94
C THR A 80 15.29 -3.63 -13.13
N LEU A 81 15.09 -4.87 -13.57
CA LEU A 81 16.15 -5.81 -13.90
C LEU A 81 16.97 -5.27 -15.09
N ARG A 82 18.29 -5.39 -14.99
CA ARG A 82 19.24 -4.91 -16.02
C ARG A 82 20.08 -6.03 -16.63
N ASP A 83 20.10 -7.18 -15.97
CA ASP A 83 20.83 -8.39 -16.35
C ASP A 83 19.97 -9.63 -16.03
N LEU A 84 19.85 -10.58 -16.95
CA LEU A 84 19.14 -11.86 -16.73
C LEU A 84 20.01 -12.90 -16.02
N GLY A 85 21.31 -12.65 -15.91
CA GLY A 85 22.29 -13.60 -15.42
C GLY A 85 22.54 -14.77 -16.39
N PRO A 86 23.41 -15.71 -16.01
CA PRO A 86 23.72 -16.87 -16.83
C PRO A 86 22.52 -17.84 -16.90
N ASP A 87 22.24 -18.37 -18.08
CA ASP A 87 21.24 -19.44 -18.35
C ASP A 87 19.81 -19.14 -17.83
N PRO A 88 19.17 -18.04 -18.29
CA PRO A 88 17.84 -17.68 -17.83
C PRO A 88 16.80 -18.74 -18.23
N GLN A 89 15.95 -19.11 -17.27
CA GLN A 89 14.96 -20.15 -17.47
C GLN A 89 13.82 -19.69 -18.38
N ALA A 90 13.41 -20.57 -19.29
CA ALA A 90 12.28 -20.32 -20.18
C ALA A 90 10.98 -20.20 -19.39
N LYS A 91 10.13 -19.24 -19.78
CA LYS A 91 8.82 -19.03 -19.17
C LYS A 91 7.88 -20.21 -19.47
N PRO A 92 7.28 -20.85 -18.45
CA PRO A 92 6.29 -21.90 -18.66
C PRO A 92 4.99 -21.33 -19.26
N ASP A 93 4.25 -22.18 -19.98
CA ASP A 93 3.10 -21.72 -20.75
C ASP A 93 1.95 -21.16 -19.90
N TRP A 94 1.76 -21.66 -18.68
CA TRP A 94 0.75 -21.10 -17.77
C TRP A 94 1.08 -19.66 -17.35
N GLN A 95 2.37 -19.29 -17.21
CA GLN A 95 2.78 -17.91 -16.94
C GLN A 95 2.57 -17.02 -18.17
N LYS A 96 2.92 -17.52 -19.38
CA LYS A 96 2.61 -16.80 -20.62
C LYS A 96 1.10 -16.57 -20.79
N GLY A 97 0.29 -17.55 -20.37
CA GLY A 97 -1.16 -17.43 -20.40
C GLY A 97 -1.69 -16.41 -19.37
N LEU A 98 -1.08 -16.29 -18.19
CA LEU A 98 -1.38 -15.21 -17.24
C LEU A 98 -0.97 -13.84 -17.78
N ASP A 99 0.17 -13.76 -18.48
CA ASP A 99 0.57 -12.53 -19.13
C ASP A 99 -0.47 -12.10 -20.17
N GLU A 100 -0.91 -13.04 -21.00
CA GLU A 100 -1.94 -12.78 -22.00
C GLU A 100 -3.26 -12.34 -21.34
N LEU A 101 -3.66 -12.97 -20.24
CA LEU A 101 -4.84 -12.57 -19.47
C LEU A 101 -4.74 -11.11 -19.00
N MET A 102 -3.56 -10.69 -18.52
CA MET A 102 -3.32 -9.31 -18.10
C MET A 102 -3.33 -8.31 -19.26
N ILE A 103 -2.79 -8.67 -20.41
CA ILE A 103 -2.90 -7.83 -21.61
C ILE A 103 -4.38 -7.69 -22.00
N LEU A 104 -5.14 -8.79 -22.03
CA LEU A 104 -6.57 -8.78 -22.33
C LEU A 104 -7.36 -7.94 -21.32
N ALA A 105 -7.02 -7.99 -20.02
CA ALA A 105 -7.66 -7.19 -18.98
C ALA A 105 -7.53 -5.67 -19.19
N LEU A 106 -6.52 -5.24 -19.97
CA LEU A 106 -6.30 -3.85 -20.37
C LEU A 106 -6.94 -3.49 -21.72
N SER A 107 -7.01 -4.45 -22.65
CA SER A 107 -7.25 -4.14 -24.07
C SER A 107 -8.52 -4.75 -24.67
N ALA A 108 -9.12 -5.75 -24.02
CA ALA A 108 -10.12 -6.61 -24.64
C ALA A 108 -11.44 -6.66 -23.86
N PRO A 109 -12.58 -6.92 -24.54
CA PRO A 109 -13.86 -7.16 -23.87
C PRO A 109 -13.83 -8.36 -22.91
N MET A 110 -14.73 -8.36 -21.94
CA MET A 110 -14.83 -9.40 -20.90
C MET A 110 -14.99 -10.83 -21.47
N ALA A 111 -15.66 -10.99 -22.62
CA ALA A 111 -15.81 -12.29 -23.27
C ALA A 111 -14.49 -12.91 -23.74
N GLU A 112 -13.49 -12.10 -24.10
CA GLU A 112 -12.16 -12.60 -24.47
C GLU A 112 -11.36 -12.98 -23.24
N GLN A 113 -11.44 -12.16 -22.19
CA GLN A 113 -10.84 -12.45 -20.88
C GLN A 113 -11.39 -13.75 -20.30
N ALA A 114 -12.71 -13.99 -20.40
CA ALA A 114 -13.36 -15.21 -19.94
C ALA A 114 -12.84 -16.46 -20.67
N ARG A 115 -12.67 -16.39 -22.00
CA ARG A 115 -12.07 -17.49 -22.78
C ARG A 115 -10.65 -17.81 -22.32
N GLN A 116 -9.86 -16.79 -22.00
CA GLN A 116 -8.49 -16.98 -21.50
C GLN A 116 -8.47 -17.55 -20.09
N LEU A 117 -9.37 -17.10 -19.20
CA LEU A 117 -9.56 -17.71 -17.88
C LEU A 117 -9.91 -19.20 -18.00
N ASP A 118 -10.85 -19.55 -18.89
CA ASP A 118 -11.24 -20.94 -19.11
C ASP A 118 -10.08 -21.80 -19.66
N ALA A 119 -9.24 -21.24 -20.53
CA ALA A 119 -8.06 -21.92 -21.05
C ALA A 119 -6.98 -22.19 -19.99
N LEU A 120 -6.96 -21.41 -18.91
CA LEU A 120 -6.01 -21.54 -17.80
C LEU A 120 -6.48 -22.48 -16.69
N LYS A 121 -7.74 -22.92 -16.69
CA LYS A 121 -8.28 -23.88 -15.71
C LYS A 121 -7.50 -25.19 -15.72
N GLY A 122 -7.25 -25.74 -14.53
CA GLY A 122 -6.47 -26.97 -14.36
C GLY A 122 -4.95 -26.80 -14.56
N THR A 123 -4.47 -25.58 -14.80
CA THR A 123 -3.03 -25.25 -14.77
C THR A 123 -2.65 -24.65 -13.42
N PRO A 124 -1.36 -24.55 -13.06
CA PRO A 124 -0.93 -23.86 -11.84
C PRO A 124 -1.43 -22.41 -11.72
N ALA A 125 -1.72 -21.75 -12.85
CA ALA A 125 -2.23 -20.40 -12.89
C ALA A 125 -3.52 -20.21 -12.07
N GLU A 126 -4.39 -21.23 -12.00
CA GLU A 126 -5.68 -21.16 -11.32
C GLU A 126 -5.57 -20.81 -9.82
N HIS A 127 -4.41 -21.07 -9.23
CA HIS A 127 -4.12 -20.80 -7.82
C HIS A 127 -3.27 -19.54 -7.60
N GLU A 128 -2.96 -18.78 -8.65
CA GLU A 128 -2.22 -17.53 -8.54
C GLU A 128 -3.18 -16.36 -8.20
N PRO A 129 -2.79 -15.43 -7.29
CA PRO A 129 -3.59 -14.27 -6.94
C PRO A 129 -4.06 -13.46 -8.16
N LEU A 130 -3.21 -13.35 -9.20
CA LEU A 130 -3.52 -12.64 -10.43
C LEU A 130 -4.66 -13.28 -11.23
N TYR A 131 -4.71 -14.61 -11.28
CA TYR A 131 -5.82 -15.34 -11.90
C TYR A 131 -7.10 -15.12 -11.12
N LEU A 132 -7.05 -15.32 -9.79
CA LEU A 132 -8.20 -15.22 -8.91
C LEU A 132 -8.83 -13.82 -8.96
N TRP A 133 -8.00 -12.77 -9.00
CA TRP A 133 -8.49 -11.41 -9.20
C TRP A 133 -9.26 -11.24 -10.52
N ASN A 134 -8.72 -11.75 -11.64
CA ASN A 134 -9.41 -11.68 -12.94
C ASN A 134 -10.68 -12.54 -12.98
N ALA A 135 -10.68 -13.70 -12.32
CA ALA A 135 -11.87 -14.54 -12.17
C ALA A 135 -12.96 -13.82 -11.36
N ALA A 136 -12.59 -13.17 -10.25
CA ALA A 136 -13.50 -12.36 -9.45
C ALA A 136 -14.06 -11.17 -10.25
N ARG A 137 -13.23 -10.49 -11.06
CA ARG A 137 -13.68 -9.41 -11.95
C ARG A 137 -14.72 -9.87 -12.96
N ARG A 138 -14.53 -11.06 -13.53
CA ARG A 138 -15.51 -11.67 -14.45
C ARG A 138 -16.83 -11.92 -13.73
N ASP A 139 -16.79 -12.54 -12.55
CA ASP A 139 -18.00 -12.87 -11.79
C ASP A 139 -18.75 -11.61 -11.36
N TYR A 140 -18.04 -10.57 -10.94
CA TYR A 140 -18.61 -9.25 -10.64
C TYR A 140 -19.25 -8.61 -11.86
N ALA A 141 -18.56 -8.55 -13.00
CA ALA A 141 -19.06 -7.91 -14.22
C ALA A 141 -20.24 -8.65 -14.88
N ALA A 142 -20.46 -9.93 -14.54
CA ALA A 142 -21.61 -10.68 -15.04
C ALA A 142 -22.92 -10.19 -14.41
N HIS A 143 -22.89 -9.64 -13.19
CA HIS A 143 -24.08 -9.21 -12.42
C HIS A 143 -25.14 -10.31 -12.22
N ASP A 144 -24.78 -11.58 -12.42
CA ASP A 144 -25.71 -12.72 -12.36
C ASP A 144 -25.89 -13.27 -10.93
N ASP A 145 -24.81 -13.30 -10.13
CA ASP A 145 -24.80 -13.81 -8.74
C ASP A 145 -23.83 -12.96 -7.89
N THR A 146 -24.39 -11.99 -7.16
CA THR A 146 -23.63 -11.09 -6.28
C THR A 146 -22.91 -11.83 -5.16
N ALA A 147 -23.50 -12.92 -4.64
CA ALA A 147 -22.87 -13.73 -3.61
C ALA A 147 -21.66 -14.50 -4.16
N GLN A 148 -21.71 -14.94 -5.42
CA GLN A 148 -20.55 -15.52 -6.09
C GLN A 148 -19.45 -14.49 -6.33
N ALA A 149 -19.79 -13.27 -6.76
CA ALA A 149 -18.80 -12.20 -6.94
C ALA A 149 -18.05 -11.89 -5.64
N VAL A 150 -18.76 -11.79 -4.51
CA VAL A 150 -18.17 -11.62 -3.18
C VAL A 150 -17.24 -12.80 -2.84
N ARG A 151 -17.70 -14.04 -2.96
CA ARG A 151 -16.89 -15.23 -2.66
C ARG A 151 -15.60 -15.29 -3.47
N SER A 152 -15.67 -15.00 -4.77
CA SER A 152 -14.49 -14.99 -5.65
C SER A 152 -13.50 -13.89 -5.26
N ALA A 153 -13.98 -12.71 -4.88
CA ALA A 153 -13.12 -11.61 -4.42
C ALA A 153 -12.49 -11.90 -3.04
N GLU A 154 -13.24 -12.50 -2.11
CA GLU A 154 -12.72 -12.98 -0.82
C GLU A 154 -11.64 -14.05 -1.02
N GLN A 155 -11.86 -15.01 -1.92
CA GLN A 155 -10.88 -16.04 -2.24
C GLN A 155 -9.56 -15.44 -2.77
N ALA A 156 -9.64 -14.42 -3.63
CA ALA A 156 -8.46 -13.72 -4.13
C ALA A 156 -7.69 -13.03 -2.99
N ARG A 157 -8.40 -12.33 -2.08
CA ARG A 157 -7.82 -11.69 -0.88
C ARG A 157 -7.17 -12.73 0.03
N ASP A 158 -7.87 -13.80 0.34
CA ASP A 158 -7.39 -14.79 1.30
C ASP A 158 -6.17 -15.54 0.76
N THR A 159 -6.11 -15.77 -0.56
CA THR A 159 -4.96 -16.42 -1.20
C THR A 159 -3.69 -15.58 -1.14
N ILE A 160 -3.78 -14.27 -1.41
CA ILE A 160 -2.59 -13.40 -1.34
C ILE A 160 -2.09 -13.26 0.11
N LEU A 161 -3.00 -13.14 1.07
CA LEU A 161 -2.67 -13.09 2.50
C LEU A 161 -2.05 -14.42 2.99
N ALA A 162 -2.60 -15.56 2.58
CA ALA A 162 -2.08 -16.87 2.96
C ALA A 162 -0.66 -17.11 2.41
N ARG A 163 -0.39 -16.71 1.16
CA ARG A 163 0.96 -16.81 0.58
C ARG A 163 1.96 -15.92 1.31
N ARG A 164 1.59 -14.66 1.60
CA ARG A 164 2.41 -13.74 2.40
C ARG A 164 2.75 -14.34 3.76
N ALA A 165 1.75 -14.83 4.49
CA ALA A 165 1.94 -15.45 5.80
C ALA A 165 2.84 -16.69 5.75
N ALA A 166 2.82 -17.43 4.64
CA ALA A 166 3.67 -18.59 4.42
C ALA A 166 5.06 -18.26 3.82
N GLY A 167 5.37 -16.98 3.56
CA GLY A 167 6.59 -16.57 2.86
C GLY A 167 6.71 -17.14 1.43
N GLN A 168 5.57 -17.47 0.81
CA GLN A 168 5.53 -18.08 -0.52
C GLN A 168 5.48 -17.00 -1.61
N PRO A 169 6.34 -17.07 -2.63
CA PRO A 169 6.25 -16.16 -3.77
C PRO A 169 4.96 -16.40 -4.57
N HIS A 170 4.57 -15.38 -5.33
CA HIS A 170 3.46 -15.49 -6.27
C HIS A 170 3.79 -14.79 -7.59
N TYR A 171 3.11 -15.22 -8.65
CA TYR A 171 3.28 -14.65 -9.97
C TYR A 171 2.34 -13.45 -10.16
N ALA A 172 2.91 -12.25 -10.23
CA ALA A 172 2.16 -11.00 -10.41
C ALA A 172 2.53 -10.21 -11.68
N TRP A 173 3.44 -10.74 -12.51
CA TRP A 173 3.94 -10.13 -13.76
C TRP A 173 4.12 -8.60 -13.72
N SER A 174 5.24 -8.15 -13.13
CA SER A 174 5.60 -6.73 -13.01
C SER A 174 4.65 -5.87 -12.17
N ILE A 175 3.64 -6.46 -11.51
CA ILE A 175 2.78 -5.80 -10.54
C ILE A 175 3.35 -6.06 -9.14
N TYR A 176 3.53 -5.01 -8.34
CA TYR A 176 3.92 -5.17 -6.95
C TYR A 176 2.78 -5.81 -6.15
N GLU A 177 3.11 -6.63 -5.16
CA GLU A 177 2.12 -7.34 -4.34
C GLU A 177 1.05 -6.39 -3.77
N GLY A 178 1.46 -5.24 -3.23
CA GLY A 178 0.55 -4.23 -2.69
C GLY A 178 -0.38 -3.61 -3.74
N ASP A 179 0.06 -3.49 -4.99
CA ASP A 179 -0.80 -3.02 -6.09
C ASP A 179 -1.87 -4.06 -6.43
N LEU A 180 -1.49 -5.35 -6.44
CA LEU A 180 -2.43 -6.45 -6.70
C LEU A 180 -3.44 -6.62 -5.56
N GLU A 181 -2.97 -6.63 -4.31
CA GLU A 181 -3.83 -6.62 -3.12
C GLU A 181 -4.79 -5.43 -3.16
N GLY A 182 -4.29 -4.24 -3.51
CA GLY A 182 -5.11 -3.05 -3.63
C GLY A 182 -6.26 -3.21 -4.62
N ARG A 183 -5.97 -3.76 -5.81
CA ARG A 183 -6.99 -4.04 -6.85
C ARG A 183 -8.01 -5.11 -6.43
N ILE A 184 -7.58 -6.10 -5.66
CA ILE A 184 -8.46 -7.14 -5.11
C ILE A 184 -9.42 -6.52 -4.09
N LEU A 185 -8.90 -5.68 -3.18
CA LEU A 185 -9.71 -5.03 -2.15
C LEU A 185 -10.66 -3.97 -2.72
N GLU A 186 -10.28 -3.26 -3.78
CA GLU A 186 -11.19 -2.36 -4.52
C GLU A 186 -12.41 -3.12 -5.02
N LEU A 187 -12.17 -4.22 -5.74
CA LEU A 187 -13.22 -5.08 -6.27
C LEU A 187 -14.08 -5.69 -5.16
N LEU A 188 -13.46 -6.15 -4.07
CA LEU A 188 -14.17 -6.73 -2.94
C LEU A 188 -15.11 -5.70 -2.28
N SER A 189 -14.63 -4.45 -2.12
CA SER A 189 -15.47 -3.35 -1.62
C SER A 189 -16.66 -3.09 -2.54
N ASP A 190 -16.47 -3.11 -3.87
CA ASP A 190 -17.57 -2.97 -4.83
C ASP A 190 -18.56 -4.15 -4.76
N ALA A 191 -18.04 -5.38 -4.71
CA ALA A 191 -18.86 -6.58 -4.62
C ALA A 191 -19.71 -6.62 -3.32
N TYR A 192 -19.15 -6.21 -2.19
CA TYR A 192 -19.92 -6.09 -0.94
C TYR A 192 -21.02 -5.03 -1.06
N LEU A 193 -20.76 -3.91 -1.74
CA LEU A 193 -21.77 -2.87 -1.91
C LEU A 193 -22.91 -3.36 -2.80
N GLU A 194 -22.61 -4.04 -3.90
CA GLU A 194 -23.62 -4.63 -4.79
C GLU A 194 -24.44 -5.74 -4.09
N ALA A 195 -23.83 -6.44 -3.13
CA ALA A 195 -24.49 -7.40 -2.26
C ALA A 195 -25.25 -6.78 -1.07
N ASP A 196 -25.51 -5.47 -1.08
CA ASP A 196 -26.20 -4.71 -0.02
C ASP A 196 -25.53 -4.82 1.37
N ASN A 197 -24.20 -4.86 1.38
CA ASN A 197 -23.38 -4.89 2.59
C ASN A 197 -22.43 -3.67 2.67
N PRO A 198 -22.97 -2.46 2.91
CA PRO A 198 -22.18 -1.23 2.96
C PRO A 198 -21.18 -1.21 4.13
N GLU A 199 -21.43 -1.93 5.22
CA GLU A 199 -20.50 -2.02 6.36
C GLU A 199 -19.22 -2.75 5.95
N ALA A 200 -19.33 -3.93 5.34
CA ALA A 200 -18.16 -4.66 4.86
C ALA A 200 -17.43 -3.92 3.73
N SER A 201 -18.19 -3.25 2.84
CA SER A 201 -17.63 -2.39 1.81
C SER A 201 -16.81 -1.24 2.40
N LEU A 202 -17.36 -0.54 3.40
CA LEU A 202 -16.68 0.56 4.08
C LEU A 202 -15.43 0.08 4.84
N GLN A 203 -15.53 -1.02 5.58
CA GLN A 203 -14.37 -1.59 6.28
C GLN A 203 -13.25 -1.96 5.30
N THR A 204 -13.59 -2.50 4.14
CA THR A 204 -12.63 -2.89 3.10
C THR A 204 -11.95 -1.67 2.49
N ILE A 205 -12.70 -0.63 2.09
CA ILE A 205 -12.10 0.60 1.52
C ILE A 205 -11.28 1.37 2.56
N GLU A 206 -11.69 1.38 3.82
CA GLU A 206 -10.94 2.02 4.91
C GLU A 206 -9.61 1.32 5.18
N HIS A 207 -9.59 -0.02 5.15
CA HIS A 207 -8.34 -0.77 5.22
C HIS A 207 -7.45 -0.49 4.00
N LEU A 208 -8.03 -0.48 2.80
CA LEU A 208 -7.31 -0.20 1.57
C LEU A 208 -6.68 1.21 1.54
N CYS A 209 -7.40 2.24 1.99
CA CYS A 209 -6.87 3.60 2.11
C CYS A 209 -5.67 3.71 3.06
N LYS A 210 -5.50 2.75 3.99
CA LYS A 210 -4.34 2.71 4.89
C LYS A 210 -3.13 2.11 4.21
N ILE A 211 -3.28 0.92 3.61
CA ILE A 211 -2.16 0.16 3.05
C ILE A 211 -1.69 0.70 1.69
N ALA A 212 -2.58 1.34 0.94
CA ALA A 212 -2.27 1.86 -0.38
C ALA A 212 -3.18 3.08 -0.69
N PRO A 213 -2.90 4.25 -0.10
CA PRO A 213 -3.74 5.43 -0.31
C PRO A 213 -3.74 5.88 -1.78
N SER A 214 -4.91 6.24 -2.30
CA SER A 214 -5.05 6.94 -3.59
C SER A 214 -6.26 7.86 -3.54
N GLN A 215 -6.24 8.93 -4.35
CA GLN A 215 -7.35 9.89 -4.42
C GLN A 215 -8.68 9.19 -4.74
N GLY A 216 -8.70 8.26 -5.70
CA GLY A 216 -9.91 7.51 -6.07
C GLY A 216 -10.45 6.66 -4.91
N ARG A 217 -9.58 6.04 -4.11
CA ARG A 217 -9.97 5.25 -2.93
C ARG A 217 -10.58 6.13 -1.83
N ILE A 218 -9.99 7.30 -1.61
CA ILE A 218 -10.49 8.27 -0.62
C ILE A 218 -11.85 8.83 -1.07
N ILE A 219 -12.03 9.12 -2.37
CA ILE A 219 -13.33 9.54 -2.92
C ILE A 219 -14.38 8.44 -2.72
N LYS A 220 -14.08 7.19 -3.10
CA LYS A 220 -14.99 6.05 -2.90
C LYS A 220 -15.39 5.87 -1.43
N ARG A 221 -14.45 6.03 -0.50
CA ARG A 221 -14.73 6.05 0.94
C ARG A 221 -15.70 7.19 1.30
N ALA A 222 -15.43 8.40 0.83
CA ALA A 222 -16.27 9.57 1.09
C ALA A 222 -17.70 9.39 0.55
N GLU A 223 -17.84 8.82 -0.64
CA GLU A 223 -19.13 8.46 -1.26
C GLU A 223 -19.91 7.45 -0.40
N LEU A 224 -19.25 6.38 0.04
CA LEU A 224 -19.84 5.38 0.93
C LEU A 224 -20.34 6.00 2.25
N LEU A 225 -19.50 6.84 2.88
CA LEU A 225 -19.87 7.54 4.12
C LEU A 225 -21.08 8.44 3.92
N CYS A 226 -21.11 9.22 2.85
CA CYS A 226 -22.22 10.12 2.55
C CYS A 226 -23.51 9.37 2.18
N GLY A 227 -23.41 8.27 1.46
CA GLY A 227 -24.55 7.49 0.97
C GLY A 227 -25.18 6.58 2.03
N TYR A 228 -24.37 5.95 2.88
CA TYR A 228 -24.81 4.86 3.76
C TYR A 228 -24.58 5.13 5.27
N PHE A 229 -23.73 6.10 5.63
CA PHE A 229 -23.34 6.37 7.02
C PHE A 229 -23.45 7.87 7.36
N PRO A 230 -24.66 8.46 7.34
CA PRO A 230 -24.87 9.90 7.50
C PRO A 230 -24.32 10.46 8.82
N GLU A 231 -24.26 9.64 9.87
CA GLU A 231 -23.64 9.98 11.16
C GLU A 231 -22.12 10.16 11.09
N ARG A 232 -21.47 9.60 10.06
CA ARG A 232 -20.05 9.70 9.77
C ARG A 232 -19.73 10.66 8.62
N ARG A 233 -20.72 11.37 8.07
CA ARG A 233 -20.58 12.28 6.92
C ARG A 233 -19.52 13.37 7.11
N GLU A 234 -19.31 13.86 8.33
CA GLU A 234 -18.24 14.84 8.58
C GLU A 234 -16.84 14.29 8.27
N GLU A 235 -16.62 12.96 8.34
CA GLU A 235 -15.35 12.34 7.94
C GLU A 235 -15.12 12.44 6.42
N ALA A 236 -16.18 12.36 5.61
CA ALA A 236 -16.09 12.61 4.17
C ALA A 236 -15.82 14.09 3.86
N PHE A 237 -16.36 15.00 4.67
CA PHE A 237 -16.07 16.42 4.54
C PHE A 237 -14.63 16.77 4.97
N ASP A 238 -14.08 16.06 5.96
CA ASP A 238 -12.66 16.16 6.31
C ASP A 238 -11.78 15.77 5.11
N ASP A 239 -12.07 14.63 4.47
CA ASP A 239 -11.34 14.16 3.29
C ASP A 239 -11.41 15.18 2.14
N ALA A 240 -12.63 15.67 1.81
CA ALA A 240 -12.83 16.68 0.78
C ALA A 240 -12.10 17.99 1.11
N TYR A 241 -12.14 18.44 2.36
CA TYR A 241 -11.45 19.66 2.77
C TYR A 241 -9.93 19.54 2.63
N GLN A 242 -9.36 18.38 2.96
CA GLN A 242 -7.93 18.13 2.87
C GLN A 242 -7.44 17.97 1.42
N TRP A 243 -8.21 17.27 0.58
CA TRP A 243 -7.74 16.79 -0.72
C TRP A 243 -8.38 17.48 -1.94
N SER A 244 -9.40 18.33 -1.74
CA SER A 244 -10.12 19.02 -2.84
C SER A 244 -9.24 19.82 -3.79
N ARG A 245 -8.06 20.28 -3.36
CA ARG A 245 -7.09 20.98 -4.24
C ARG A 245 -6.62 20.12 -5.42
N PHE A 246 -6.78 18.80 -5.34
CA PHE A 246 -6.44 17.84 -6.40
C PHE A 246 -7.66 17.45 -7.27
N GLY A 247 -8.84 18.03 -7.03
CA GLY A 247 -10.09 17.72 -7.73
C GLY A 247 -10.81 16.45 -7.24
N GLY A 248 -11.93 16.08 -7.86
CA GLY A 248 -12.64 14.81 -7.65
C GLY A 248 -13.56 14.76 -6.43
N PHE A 249 -13.62 15.82 -5.62
CA PHE A 249 -14.50 15.92 -4.46
C PHE A 249 -15.68 16.87 -4.69
N GLU A 250 -15.91 17.31 -5.93
CA GLU A 250 -16.92 18.31 -6.27
C GLU A 250 -18.33 17.88 -5.81
N ASP A 251 -18.67 16.61 -6.00
CA ASP A 251 -19.96 16.06 -5.58
C ASP A 251 -20.11 16.03 -4.05
N ILE A 252 -19.04 15.70 -3.32
CA ILE A 252 -19.03 15.73 -1.86
C ILE A 252 -19.16 17.17 -1.34
N MET A 253 -18.45 18.12 -1.97
CA MET A 253 -18.51 19.54 -1.62
C MET A 253 -19.86 20.19 -1.95
N ALA A 254 -20.60 19.63 -2.91
CA ALA A 254 -21.95 20.08 -3.26
C ALA A 254 -23.02 19.58 -2.27
N LEU A 255 -22.70 18.63 -1.38
CA LEU A 255 -23.68 18.09 -0.43
C LEU A 255 -24.15 19.14 0.58
N PRO A 256 -25.45 19.11 0.96
CA PRO A 256 -25.98 19.97 2.00
C PRO A 256 -25.19 19.82 3.32
N GLY A 257 -24.68 20.95 3.82
CA GLY A 257 -23.91 21.03 5.06
C GLY A 257 -22.41 21.18 4.86
N TYR A 258 -21.85 20.95 3.67
CA TYR A 258 -20.41 21.13 3.44
C TYR A 258 -19.99 22.61 3.62
N ALA A 259 -20.74 23.57 3.07
CA ALA A 259 -20.42 24.99 3.22
C ALA A 259 -20.45 25.46 4.69
N GLU A 260 -21.39 24.96 5.49
CA GLU A 260 -21.45 25.25 6.93
C GLU A 260 -20.27 24.60 7.67
N TYR A 261 -19.96 23.36 7.32
CA TYR A 261 -18.79 22.64 7.83
C TYR A 261 -17.49 23.40 7.54
N GLU A 262 -17.29 23.85 6.30
CA GLU A 262 -16.12 24.61 5.87
C GLU A 262 -16.00 25.95 6.61
N ALA A 263 -17.13 26.68 6.75
CA ALA A 263 -17.17 27.93 7.50
C ALA A 263 -16.79 27.72 8.97
N ARG A 264 -17.33 26.67 9.62
CA ARG A 264 -16.95 26.28 10.99
C ARG A 264 -15.47 25.93 11.07
N ARG A 265 -14.94 25.21 10.08
CA ARG A 265 -13.55 24.78 10.01
C ARG A 265 -12.59 25.98 9.94
N LYS A 266 -12.88 26.96 9.08
CA LYS A 266 -12.13 28.22 8.94
C LYS A 266 -12.28 29.16 10.14
N ALA A 267 -13.47 29.23 10.74
CA ALA A 267 -13.73 30.11 11.88
C ALA A 267 -13.10 29.63 13.20
N SER A 268 -12.75 28.34 13.29
CA SER A 268 -12.27 27.72 14.52
C SER A 268 -10.80 28.06 14.83
N LYS A 269 -10.56 29.31 15.23
CA LYS A 269 -9.27 29.74 15.83
C LYS A 269 -9.09 29.22 17.26
N SER A 270 -10.13 28.64 17.89
CA SER A 270 -10.16 28.28 19.32
C SER A 270 -10.42 26.79 19.63
N ALA A 271 -10.72 25.93 18.64
CA ALA A 271 -10.85 24.50 18.91
C ALA A 271 -9.48 23.90 19.26
N LYS A 272 -9.49 22.79 20.01
CA LYS A 272 -8.30 21.99 20.39
C LYS A 272 -7.36 21.69 19.21
N GLY A 273 -7.83 21.83 17.97
CA GLY A 273 -7.03 21.64 16.77
C GLY A 273 -6.83 20.18 16.43
N TRP A 274 -7.46 19.28 17.18
CA TRP A 274 -7.42 17.85 16.94
C TRP A 274 -8.70 17.17 17.44
N ARG A 275 -8.98 15.99 16.89
CA ARG A 275 -10.09 15.10 17.27
C ARG A 275 -9.68 13.66 17.00
N TRP A 276 -10.12 12.74 17.84
CA TRP A 276 -9.97 11.31 17.59
C TRP A 276 -11.00 10.81 16.57
N LYS A 277 -10.58 9.99 15.61
CA LYS A 277 -11.48 9.05 14.93
C LYS A 277 -11.97 7.99 15.91
N ARG A 278 -12.99 7.24 15.49
CA ARG A 278 -13.43 6.04 16.21
C ARG A 278 -12.24 5.07 16.29
N GLY A 279 -11.96 4.54 17.47
CA GLY A 279 -10.95 3.51 17.67
C GLY A 279 -11.55 2.11 17.53
N LYS A 280 -10.68 1.12 17.31
CA LYS A 280 -10.97 -0.30 17.42
C LYS A 280 -10.20 -0.86 18.64
N PRO A 281 -10.81 -0.85 19.83
CA PRO A 281 -10.16 -1.34 21.04
C PRO A 281 -9.66 -2.77 20.89
N ALA A 282 -8.44 -3.04 21.35
CA ALA A 282 -7.84 -4.36 21.32
C ALA A 282 -8.37 -5.24 22.45
N SER A 283 -8.37 -6.56 22.23
CA SER A 283 -8.57 -7.50 23.33
C SER A 283 -7.27 -7.76 24.09
N GLU A 284 -7.36 -8.27 25.32
CA GLU A 284 -6.18 -8.75 26.07
C GLU A 284 -5.44 -9.85 25.31
N ALA A 285 -6.15 -10.68 24.54
CA ALA A 285 -5.53 -11.72 23.73
C ALA A 285 -4.65 -11.13 22.62
N ASP A 286 -5.12 -10.08 21.94
CA ASP A 286 -4.35 -9.39 20.89
C ASP A 286 -3.08 -8.74 21.47
N ILE A 287 -3.21 -8.13 22.65
CA ILE A 287 -2.07 -7.52 23.35
C ILE A 287 -1.06 -8.59 23.77
N ASN A 288 -1.51 -9.70 24.36
CA ASN A 288 -0.62 -10.78 24.75
C ASN A 288 0.07 -11.43 23.54
N ALA A 289 -0.61 -11.53 22.39
CA ALA A 289 -0.05 -12.07 21.16
C ALA A 289 1.09 -11.19 20.63
N VAL A 290 0.91 -9.86 20.63
CA VAL A 290 1.99 -8.96 20.20
C VAL A 290 3.15 -8.93 21.21
N GLU A 291 2.87 -8.98 22.51
CA GLU A 291 3.92 -9.05 23.53
C GLU A 291 4.76 -10.33 23.38
N HIS A 292 4.12 -11.44 23.03
CA HIS A 292 4.81 -12.67 22.69
C HIS A 292 5.65 -12.52 21.41
N ALA A 293 5.12 -11.87 20.36
CA ALA A 293 5.83 -11.65 19.11
C ALA A 293 7.06 -10.73 19.27
N LEU A 294 6.94 -9.68 20.10
CA LEU A 294 8.04 -8.78 20.45
C LEU A 294 9.01 -9.39 21.48
N GLY A 295 8.63 -10.51 22.11
CA GLY A 295 9.38 -11.12 23.21
C GLY A 295 9.41 -10.29 24.50
N ILE A 296 8.49 -9.32 24.65
CA ILE A 296 8.49 -8.37 25.75
C ILE A 296 7.11 -7.81 26.07
N ARG A 297 6.88 -7.49 27.34
CA ARG A 297 5.64 -6.85 27.79
C ARG A 297 5.63 -5.37 27.39
N LEU A 298 4.48 -4.86 26.98
CA LEU A 298 4.27 -3.45 26.69
C LEU A 298 4.08 -2.64 28.00
N PRO A 299 4.53 -1.37 28.04
CA PRO A 299 4.25 -0.44 29.13
C PRO A 299 2.76 -0.31 29.46
N ASP A 300 2.42 -0.20 30.75
CA ASP A 300 1.02 -0.26 31.22
C ASP A 300 0.13 0.86 30.69
N ASP A 301 0.69 2.06 30.49
CA ASP A 301 -0.03 3.19 29.91
C ASP A 301 -0.37 2.94 28.43
N TYR A 302 0.56 2.38 27.66
CA TYR A 302 0.31 2.00 26.28
C TYR A 302 -0.65 0.79 26.17
N ARG A 303 -0.54 -0.23 27.05
CA ARG A 303 -1.53 -1.32 27.15
C ARG A 303 -2.93 -0.77 27.37
N LYS A 304 -3.09 0.17 28.31
CA LYS A 304 -4.37 0.82 28.59
C LYS A 304 -4.89 1.59 27.37
N PHE A 305 -4.02 2.28 26.63
CA PHE A 305 -4.40 2.92 25.38
C PHE A 305 -4.93 1.90 24.36
N LEU A 306 -4.23 0.78 24.16
CA LEU A 306 -4.67 -0.28 23.24
C LEU A 306 -6.02 -0.89 23.64
N LEU A 307 -6.24 -1.16 24.94
CA LEU A 307 -7.52 -1.66 25.46
C LEU A 307 -8.67 -0.66 25.34
N THR A 308 -8.38 0.65 25.30
CA THR A 308 -9.42 1.70 25.28
C THR A 308 -9.71 2.18 23.86
N ARG A 309 -8.68 2.26 23.02
CA ARG A 309 -8.74 2.84 21.66
C ARG A 309 -8.24 1.88 20.59
N GLY A 310 -7.21 1.10 20.89
CA GLY A 310 -6.54 0.20 19.94
C GLY A 310 -6.13 0.93 18.68
N GLU A 311 -6.38 0.33 17.52
CA GLU A 311 -6.14 0.96 16.22
C GLU A 311 -7.03 2.20 16.09
N THR A 312 -6.43 3.38 15.89
CA THR A 312 -7.19 4.65 15.80
C THR A 312 -6.37 5.75 15.14
N GLU A 313 -6.98 6.90 14.91
CA GLU A 313 -6.33 8.05 14.32
C GLU A 313 -6.63 9.33 15.10
N LEU A 314 -5.59 10.14 15.35
CA LEU A 314 -5.73 11.51 15.85
C LEU A 314 -5.69 12.46 14.66
N LEU A 315 -6.84 13.04 14.32
CA LEU A 315 -6.95 14.03 13.26
C LEU A 315 -6.47 15.37 13.77
N VAL A 316 -5.47 15.93 13.14
CA VAL A 316 -4.95 17.29 13.39
C VAL A 316 -5.59 18.20 12.36
N ARG A 317 -6.40 19.14 12.84
CA ARG A 317 -7.16 20.06 12.00
C ARG A 317 -6.69 21.48 12.32
N LEU A 318 -5.97 22.09 11.39
CA LEU A 318 -5.66 23.53 11.36
C LEU A 318 -6.55 24.26 10.34
N PRO A 319 -6.70 25.59 10.42
CA PRO A 319 -7.58 26.32 9.50
C PRO A 319 -7.14 26.29 8.03
N GLU A 320 -5.87 25.96 7.76
CA GLU A 320 -5.30 25.98 6.40
C GLU A 320 -4.73 24.62 5.98
N ALA A 321 -4.60 23.69 6.93
CA ALA A 321 -3.98 22.39 6.70
C ALA A 321 -4.56 21.34 7.65
N SER A 322 -4.54 20.07 7.24
CA SER A 322 -4.95 18.93 8.04
C SER A 322 -3.95 17.80 7.88
N SER A 323 -3.75 17.05 8.95
CA SER A 323 -2.92 15.85 8.99
C SER A 323 -3.55 14.85 9.96
N GLU A 324 -3.02 13.63 10.03
CA GLU A 324 -3.52 12.60 10.93
C GLU A 324 -2.33 11.78 11.48
N LEU A 325 -2.38 11.46 12.78
CA LEU A 325 -1.48 10.50 13.42
C LEU A 325 -2.20 9.16 13.50
N ARG A 326 -1.69 8.15 12.80
CA ARG A 326 -2.25 6.79 12.76
C ARG A 326 -1.59 5.95 13.85
N PHE A 327 -2.39 5.37 14.74
CA PHE A 327 -1.94 4.44 15.77
C PHE A 327 -2.17 3.01 15.28
N TYR A 328 -1.11 2.22 15.29
CA TYR A 328 -1.11 0.84 14.79
C TYR A 328 -1.99 -0.08 15.64
N ALA A 329 -2.56 -1.10 15.00
CA ALA A 329 -3.15 -2.22 15.70
C ALA A 329 -2.06 -3.05 16.41
N PRO A 330 -2.37 -3.76 17.51
CA PRO A 330 -1.39 -4.62 18.18
C PRO A 330 -0.70 -5.59 17.24
N GLY A 331 -1.45 -6.22 16.32
CA GLY A 331 -0.90 -7.18 15.37
C GLY A 331 0.12 -6.61 14.36
N GLU A 332 0.24 -5.29 14.25
CA GLU A 332 1.15 -4.62 13.30
C GLU A 332 2.48 -4.20 13.95
N LEU A 333 2.56 -4.10 15.29
CA LEU A 333 3.70 -3.48 15.96
C LEU A 333 5.03 -4.21 15.70
N ALA A 334 5.03 -5.53 15.66
CA ALA A 334 6.23 -6.32 15.38
C ALA A 334 6.71 -6.13 13.93
N THR A 335 5.78 -6.10 12.97
CA THR A 335 6.08 -5.81 11.57
C THR A 335 6.64 -4.40 11.41
N GLN A 336 6.02 -3.40 12.05
CA GLN A 336 6.49 -2.02 11.95
C GLN A 336 7.84 -1.82 12.63
N GLN A 337 8.11 -2.52 13.73
CA GLN A 337 9.45 -2.56 14.32
C GLN A 337 10.46 -3.08 13.31
N HIS A 338 10.19 -4.20 12.65
CA HIS A 338 11.09 -4.75 11.64
C HIS A 338 11.31 -3.76 10.48
N ASN A 339 10.25 -3.15 9.96
CA ASN A 339 10.32 -2.15 8.90
C ASN A 339 11.24 -0.97 9.26
N VAL A 340 11.18 -0.47 10.51
CA VAL A 340 12.05 0.63 10.95
C VAL A 340 13.50 0.16 11.12
N LEU A 341 13.73 -1.07 11.58
CA LEU A 341 15.08 -1.63 11.65
C LEU A 341 15.71 -1.77 10.26
N ASP A 342 14.96 -2.32 9.31
CA ASP A 342 15.40 -2.52 7.92
C ASP A 342 15.62 -1.19 7.20
N PHE A 343 14.86 -0.14 7.57
CA PHE A 343 15.08 1.20 7.05
C PHE A 343 16.37 1.83 7.59
N ILE A 344 16.63 1.68 8.89
CA ILE A 344 17.79 2.29 9.56
C ILE A 344 19.09 1.57 9.19
N ALA A 345 19.04 0.26 8.93
CA ALA A 345 20.19 -0.57 8.62
C ALA A 345 19.87 -1.60 7.52
N HIS A 346 20.65 -1.60 6.45
CA HIS A 346 20.48 -2.48 5.29
C HIS A 346 21.26 -3.79 5.42
N SER A 347 22.03 -3.95 6.50
CA SER A 347 22.81 -5.15 6.81
C SER A 347 22.88 -5.40 8.32
N GLU A 348 23.23 -6.63 8.71
CA GLU A 348 23.41 -6.98 10.12
C GLU A 348 24.53 -6.17 10.79
N ASP A 349 25.63 -5.91 10.07
CA ASP A 349 26.76 -5.11 10.56
C ASP A 349 26.34 -3.66 10.84
N GLU A 350 25.60 -3.03 9.91
CA GLU A 350 25.04 -1.69 10.10
C GLU A 350 24.06 -1.65 11.27
N LEU A 351 23.28 -2.72 11.46
CA LEU A 351 22.32 -2.80 12.56
C LEU A 351 23.03 -2.85 13.92
N GLU A 352 24.16 -3.57 14.04
CA GLU A 352 24.96 -3.61 15.27
C GLU A 352 25.62 -2.26 15.57
N GLU A 353 26.10 -1.57 14.54
CA GLU A 353 26.64 -0.21 14.66
C GLU A 353 25.57 0.76 15.14
N ALA A 354 24.40 0.78 14.49
CA ALA A 354 23.27 1.62 14.86
C ALA A 354 22.81 1.30 16.29
N CYS A 355 22.71 0.01 16.66
CA CYS A 355 22.39 -0.38 18.05
C CYS A 355 23.40 0.20 19.05
N SER A 356 24.69 0.12 18.76
CA SER A 356 25.75 0.65 19.62
C SER A 356 25.68 2.18 19.75
N TYR A 357 25.37 2.87 18.64
CA TYR A 357 25.15 4.31 18.63
C TYR A 357 23.97 4.71 19.52
N PHE A 358 22.79 4.10 19.31
CA PHE A 358 21.58 4.42 20.07
C PHE A 358 21.74 4.16 21.57
N ARG A 359 22.48 3.11 21.93
CA ARG A 359 22.84 2.82 23.32
C ARG A 359 23.68 3.93 23.94
N LYS A 360 24.71 4.38 23.22
CA LYS A 360 25.66 5.39 23.70
C LYS A 360 25.01 6.77 23.80
N GLU A 361 24.31 7.19 22.76
CA GLU A 361 23.76 8.55 22.66
C GLU A 361 22.45 8.70 23.44
N TYR A 362 21.57 7.71 23.32
CA TYR A 362 20.22 7.76 23.85
C TYR A 362 19.96 6.74 24.96
N GLY A 363 20.91 5.90 25.38
CA GLY A 363 20.68 4.94 26.45
C GLY A 363 19.51 3.97 26.18
N VAL A 364 19.14 3.75 24.91
CA VAL A 364 18.04 2.87 24.48
C VAL A 364 18.53 1.86 23.46
N SER A 365 17.81 0.75 23.35
CA SER A 365 18.07 -0.26 22.31
C SER A 365 17.28 0.06 21.06
N LEU A 366 17.96 0.16 19.91
CA LEU A 366 17.26 0.28 18.62
C LEU A 366 16.32 -0.92 18.37
N LYS A 367 16.77 -2.15 18.68
CA LYS A 367 15.96 -3.39 18.60
C LYS A 367 14.74 -3.43 19.52
N HIS A 368 14.60 -2.47 20.44
CA HIS A 368 13.44 -2.37 21.34
C HIS A 368 12.73 -1.02 21.22
N LEU A 369 12.96 -0.28 20.14
CA LEU A 369 12.12 0.83 19.74
C LEU A 369 11.00 0.28 18.86
N VAL A 370 9.77 0.38 19.36
CA VAL A 370 8.56 -0.09 18.67
C VAL A 370 7.81 1.12 18.15
N PRO A 371 7.60 1.26 16.84
CA PRO A 371 6.73 2.29 16.29
C PRO A 371 5.30 2.05 16.73
N VAL A 372 4.70 3.04 17.40
CA VAL A 372 3.32 2.95 17.91
C VAL A 372 2.35 3.84 17.17
N ALA A 373 2.87 4.86 16.47
CA ALA A 373 2.09 5.69 15.58
C ALA A 373 2.95 6.38 14.50
N GLU A 374 2.34 6.78 13.39
CA GLU A 374 2.98 7.53 12.30
C GLU A 374 2.06 8.65 11.78
N PRO A 375 2.58 9.85 11.45
CA PRO A 375 1.83 10.80 10.64
C PRO A 375 1.56 10.20 9.26
N SER A 376 0.34 10.33 8.77
CA SER A 376 -0.04 9.79 7.47
C SER A 376 0.79 10.39 6.33
N GLN A 377 1.28 9.52 5.45
CA GLN A 377 2.08 9.87 4.26
C GLN A 377 3.42 10.54 4.57
N LEU A 378 3.91 10.46 5.82
CA LEU A 378 5.24 10.93 6.19
C LEU A 378 6.08 9.74 6.68
N SER A 379 7.36 9.73 6.33
CA SER A 379 8.33 8.73 6.82
C SER A 379 8.81 9.11 8.23
N ARG A 380 7.88 9.19 9.18
CA ARG A 380 8.10 9.61 10.57
C ARG A 380 7.31 8.71 11.51
N CYS A 381 7.80 8.50 12.73
CA CYS A 381 7.05 7.75 13.71
C CYS A 381 7.24 8.23 15.15
N LEU A 382 6.22 7.93 15.97
CA LEU A 382 6.30 7.94 17.42
C LEU A 382 6.77 6.55 17.85
N LEU A 383 7.98 6.49 18.41
CA LEU A 383 8.61 5.28 18.91
C LEU A 383 8.34 5.12 20.41
N LEU A 384 8.10 3.89 20.85
CA LEU A 384 8.01 3.48 22.25
C LEU A 384 9.16 2.53 22.56
N HIS A 385 9.97 2.87 23.56
CA HIS A 385 11.05 2.00 24.02
C HIS A 385 10.52 0.98 25.02
N VAL A 386 10.64 -0.30 24.68
CA VAL A 386 10.03 -1.40 25.45
C VAL A 386 11.03 -2.25 26.21
N GLU A 387 12.34 -2.03 26.09
CA GLU A 387 13.32 -2.82 26.86
C GLU A 387 13.21 -2.52 28.36
N PRO A 388 13.28 -3.53 29.25
CA PRO A 388 13.18 -3.32 30.68
C PRO A 388 14.41 -2.57 31.18
N GLY A 389 14.21 -1.49 31.93
CA GLY A 389 15.31 -0.66 32.44
C GLY A 389 14.85 0.76 32.76
N GLU A 390 15.82 1.66 32.94
CA GLU A 390 15.57 3.06 33.31
C GLU A 390 14.69 3.79 32.29
N ARG A 391 14.82 3.45 31.00
CA ARG A 391 14.06 4.06 29.89
C ARG A 391 12.89 3.20 29.40
N TYR A 392 12.44 2.21 30.16
CA TYR A 392 11.24 1.45 29.82
C TYR A 392 10.02 2.37 29.73
N GLY A 393 9.29 2.31 28.63
CA GLY A 393 8.11 3.15 28.35
C GLY A 393 8.40 4.56 27.85
N TRP A 394 9.66 4.91 27.60
CA TRP A 394 9.99 6.22 27.03
C TRP A 394 9.53 6.32 25.58
N CYS A 395 9.09 7.51 25.18
CA CYS A 395 8.69 7.80 23.81
C CYS A 395 9.61 8.81 23.14
N PHE A 396 9.78 8.66 21.83
CA PHE A 396 10.61 9.50 20.98
C PHE A 396 9.89 9.78 19.66
N GLN A 397 10.15 10.94 19.06
CA GLN A 397 9.83 11.18 17.65
C GLN A 397 11.06 10.82 16.82
N TRP A 398 10.83 10.20 15.68
CA TRP A 398 11.85 9.81 14.72
C TRP A 398 11.45 10.24 13.32
N ASP A 399 12.44 10.66 12.54
CA ASP A 399 12.30 11.14 11.16
C ASP A 399 13.33 10.43 10.27
N HIS A 400 12.90 10.01 9.08
CA HIS A 400 13.76 9.39 8.09
C HIS A 400 14.94 10.28 7.64
N ASP A 401 14.79 11.61 7.66
CA ASP A 401 15.86 12.55 7.27
C ASP A 401 17.04 12.51 8.26
N GLY A 402 16.75 12.15 9.52
CA GLY A 402 17.72 11.93 10.59
C GLY A 402 17.59 10.50 11.11
N ALA A 403 17.83 9.50 10.26
CA ALA A 403 17.55 8.09 10.58
C ALA A 403 18.17 7.59 11.90
N TRP A 404 19.27 8.21 12.37
CA TRP A 404 19.93 7.86 13.62
C TRP A 404 19.61 8.82 14.78
N GLU A 405 18.69 9.76 14.58
CA GLU A 405 18.35 10.79 15.56
C GLU A 405 17.03 10.48 16.26
N LEU A 406 17.00 10.66 17.59
CA LEU A 406 15.79 10.59 18.40
C LEU A 406 15.45 11.94 19.00
N GLU A 407 14.26 12.42 18.68
CA GLU A 407 13.78 13.72 19.10
C GLU A 407 12.71 13.64 20.19
N GLN A 408 12.44 14.78 20.82
CA GLN A 408 11.28 15.00 21.68
C GLN A 408 11.06 13.97 22.81
N LYS A 409 12.14 13.40 23.37
CA LYS A 409 12.11 12.38 24.44
C LYS A 409 11.11 12.66 25.57
N GLN A 410 10.19 11.73 25.84
CA GLN A 410 9.19 11.82 26.91
C GLN A 410 9.18 10.57 27.81
N PRO A 411 9.02 10.71 29.15
CA PRO A 411 9.04 9.59 30.09
C PRO A 411 7.65 8.92 30.22
N GLY A 412 7.14 8.33 29.14
CA GLY A 412 5.84 7.65 29.11
C GLY A 412 5.00 8.00 27.88
N PHE A 413 4.14 7.06 27.47
CA PHE A 413 3.23 7.24 26.34
C PHE A 413 2.14 8.27 26.64
N ASP A 414 1.54 8.22 27.83
CA ASP A 414 0.52 9.20 28.23
C ASP A 414 1.09 10.64 28.27
N VAL A 415 2.35 10.77 28.70
CA VAL A 415 3.07 12.06 28.73
C VAL A 415 3.35 12.55 27.31
N ALA A 416 3.81 11.66 26.43
CA ALA A 416 4.05 11.96 25.02
C ALA A 416 2.79 12.42 24.29
N LEU A 417 1.71 11.65 24.41
CA LEU A 417 0.43 11.97 23.80
C LEU A 417 -0.14 13.30 24.32
N LYS A 418 0.00 13.56 25.62
CA LYS A 418 -0.40 14.84 26.22
C LYS A 418 0.42 16.01 25.68
N LYS A 419 1.76 15.88 25.63
CA LYS A 419 2.64 16.93 25.09
C LYS A 419 2.28 17.26 23.64
N LEU A 420 2.10 16.23 22.82
CA LEU A 420 1.71 16.38 21.41
C LEU A 420 0.38 17.12 21.27
N THR A 421 -0.66 16.65 21.97
CA THR A 421 -2.01 17.22 21.87
C THR A 421 -2.12 18.63 22.46
N ASP A 422 -1.39 18.93 23.54
CA ASP A 422 -1.32 20.29 24.09
C ASP A 422 -0.51 21.22 23.19
N GLY A 423 0.55 20.72 22.53
CA GLY A 423 1.34 21.48 21.57
C GLY A 423 0.57 21.81 20.29
N ILE A 424 -0.19 20.86 19.74
CA ILE A 424 -1.12 21.13 18.63
C ILE A 424 -2.11 22.23 19.03
N LYS A 425 -2.69 22.17 20.24
CA LYS A 425 -3.63 23.18 20.73
C LYS A 425 -2.99 24.56 20.86
N ARG A 426 -1.72 24.61 21.29
CA ARG A 426 -0.93 25.84 21.46
C ARG A 426 -0.26 26.32 20.18
N ARG A 427 -0.34 25.54 19.09
CA ARG A 427 0.35 25.80 17.81
C ARG A 427 1.87 25.88 17.97
N GLU A 428 2.43 24.97 18.78
CA GLU A 428 3.87 24.87 18.97
C GLU A 428 4.53 24.33 17.70
N ALA A 429 5.45 25.12 17.12
CA ALA A 429 6.09 24.81 15.85
C ALA A 429 6.74 23.42 15.85
N GLU A 430 7.43 23.03 16.91
CA GLU A 430 8.06 21.70 17.03
C GLU A 430 7.06 20.55 16.96
N GLN A 431 5.85 20.72 17.54
CA GLN A 431 4.84 19.65 17.55
C GLN A 431 4.06 19.60 16.23
N LEU A 432 3.91 20.74 15.54
CA LEU A 432 3.31 20.80 14.21
C LEU A 432 4.28 20.34 13.12
N ALA A 433 5.57 20.60 13.29
CA ALA A 433 6.62 20.14 12.38
C ALA A 433 6.61 18.62 12.21
N PHE A 434 6.31 17.84 13.26
CA PHE A 434 6.13 16.39 13.18
C PHE A 434 5.10 15.96 12.12
N PHE A 435 4.09 16.80 11.87
CA PHE A 435 3.03 16.59 10.87
C PHE A 435 3.25 17.30 9.53
N ASP A 436 4.37 18.00 9.37
CA ASP A 436 4.64 18.92 8.25
C ASP A 436 3.57 20.03 8.12
N LEU A 437 3.20 20.63 9.27
CA LEU A 437 2.11 21.61 9.41
C LEU A 437 2.56 23.00 9.91
#